data_AF-A0A843AJD1-F1
#
_entry.id   AF-A0A843AJD1-F1
#
_cell.length_a   1.000
_cell.length_b   1.000
_cell.length_c   1.000
_cell.angle_alpha   90.00
_cell.angle_beta   90.00
_cell.angle_gamma   90.00
#
_symmetry.space_group_name_H-M   'P 1'
#
loop_
_entity.id
_entity.type
_entity.pdbx_description
1 polymer ?
#
loop_
_entity_poly.entity_id
_entity_poly.type
_entity_poly.pdbx_seq_one_letter_code
_entity_poly.pdbx_strand_id
1 'polypeptide(L)'
;MKGLKSFYQSFYGSIFFRHFRRPTYFEKIKFRIQFSVENPKSLYLHVHRNSGNHPCLIHTYDHGSRGNLKSNNSDKMVFDRVFLDFDVSNPDVKKIKRELTDLRSHGLKHEKSRQNELKDHLQDLIINERIAKQAIEEAKYFAIKFKETFGNYPALFFSGCKGCHAYTFFKATGFTNFNLAVSWFAENVKNSYNQQTLDLSVTQDAQARLSRTPYSKHQLTDLTVVPFSIEDEYDEIIMKSLNPHIEDFNWEDYQTDFHKHIQKIDLVETYNAQVRNVNKTTNIVRSNGSNNFNGVYDHRVFFKSILGDPVREYPDKEYVMYNCPFKDHNDRKPSFRVHKKGYYCYGCQRRGNYWEFLKDYYNWNNERVKQFFKTSHIKKNIIDNN
;
A
#
# COMPACT_ATOMS: atom_id res chain seq x y z
N MET A 1 -1.12 19.08 24.37
CA MET A 1 -0.28 18.12 25.11
C MET A 1 1.10 18.72 25.25
N LYS A 2 1.56 18.97 26.48
CA LYS A 2 2.96 19.35 26.73
C LYS A 2 3.87 18.17 26.30
N GLY A 3 5.10 18.42 25.89
CA GLY A 3 6.04 17.36 25.49
C GLY A 3 5.96 16.87 24.03
N LEU A 4 4.80 17.00 23.33
CA LEU A 4 4.62 16.40 21.99
C LEU A 4 5.62 16.89 20.93
N LYS A 5 6.06 18.16 21.00
CA LYS A 5 7.13 18.66 20.12
C LYS A 5 8.48 17.99 20.39
N SER A 6 8.79 17.72 21.66
CA SER A 6 10.00 16.99 22.06
C SER A 6 9.94 15.56 21.55
N PHE A 7 8.80 14.89 21.72
CA PHE A 7 8.57 13.55 21.17
C PHE A 7 8.80 13.51 19.65
N TYR A 8 8.22 14.45 18.88
CA TYR A 8 8.47 14.51 17.44
C TYR A 8 9.92 14.82 17.08
N GLN A 9 10.62 15.60 17.89
CA GLN A 9 12.05 15.85 17.72
C GLN A 9 12.86 14.56 17.90
N SER A 10 12.59 13.79 18.94
CA SER A 10 13.28 12.51 19.16
C SER A 10 12.91 11.46 18.12
N PHE A 11 11.64 11.41 17.70
CA PHE A 11 11.14 10.36 16.82
C PHE A 11 11.45 10.59 15.33
N TYR A 12 11.44 11.85 14.87
CA TYR A 12 11.66 12.22 13.46
C TYR A 12 12.94 13.02 13.22
N GLY A 13 13.62 13.49 14.27
CA GLY A 13 14.75 14.41 14.18
C GLY A 13 14.37 15.88 14.38
N SER A 14 15.39 16.72 14.61
CA SER A 14 15.22 18.18 14.78
C SER A 14 14.85 18.90 13.49
N ILE A 15 15.34 18.39 12.35
CA ILE A 15 15.07 18.87 10.99
C ILE A 15 14.77 17.64 10.14
N PHE A 16 13.65 17.67 9.42
CA PHE A 16 13.28 16.60 8.50
C PHE A 16 12.38 17.13 7.41
N PHE A 17 12.37 16.55 6.22
CA PHE A 17 11.54 16.98 5.10
C PHE A 17 10.54 15.89 4.74
N ARG A 18 9.32 15.98 5.26
CA ARG A 18 8.28 14.95 5.09
C ARG A 18 6.98 15.54 4.58
N HIS A 19 6.17 14.70 3.92
CA HIS A 19 4.79 15.04 3.59
C HIS A 19 3.87 14.63 4.74
N PHE A 20 3.17 15.60 5.31
CA PHE A 20 1.99 15.37 6.13
C PHE A 20 0.76 15.30 5.22
N ARG A 21 -0.08 14.28 5.41
CA ARG A 21 -1.34 14.11 4.68
C ARG A 21 -2.52 14.02 5.62
N ARG A 22 -3.59 14.71 5.22
CA ARG A 22 -4.94 14.66 5.80
C ARG A 22 -5.97 14.32 4.73
N PRO A 23 -6.03 13.06 4.27
CA PRO A 23 -7.04 12.66 3.30
C PRO A 23 -8.44 12.97 3.85
N THR A 24 -9.36 13.27 2.95
CA THR A 24 -10.74 13.58 3.30
C THR A 24 -11.70 12.62 2.61
N TYR A 25 -12.86 12.47 3.21
CA TYR A 25 -13.99 11.73 2.65
C TYR A 25 -14.88 12.59 1.75
N PHE A 26 -14.65 13.91 1.73
CA PHE A 26 -15.50 14.86 1.00
C PHE A 26 -15.39 14.69 -0.52
N GLU A 27 -16.54 14.60 -1.19
CA GLU A 27 -16.58 14.36 -2.64
C GLU A 27 -16.25 15.59 -3.50
N LYS A 28 -16.46 16.82 -3.00
CA LYS A 28 -16.44 18.06 -3.82
C LYS A 28 -15.86 19.29 -3.14
N ILE A 29 -14.58 19.28 -2.76
CA ILE A 29 -13.93 20.50 -2.26
C ILE A 29 -12.51 20.63 -2.83
N LYS A 30 -12.09 21.85 -3.18
CA LYS A 30 -10.68 22.26 -3.30
C LYS A 30 -10.00 22.17 -1.93
N PHE A 31 -9.91 20.97 -1.38
CA PHE A 31 -9.41 20.71 -0.04
C PHE A 31 -7.95 20.31 -0.12
N ARG A 32 -7.06 21.10 0.48
CA ARG A 32 -5.64 20.75 0.51
C ARG A 32 -5.43 19.56 1.45
N ILE A 33 -5.02 18.43 0.87
CA ILE A 33 -4.76 17.17 1.57
C ILE A 33 -3.30 16.98 1.99
N GLN A 34 -2.34 17.63 1.31
CA GLN A 34 -0.89 17.40 1.52
C GLN A 34 -0.17 18.69 1.89
N PHE A 35 0.73 18.59 2.87
CA PHE A 35 1.51 19.68 3.43
C PHE A 35 2.96 19.23 3.60
N SER A 36 3.89 20.13 3.30
CA SER A 36 5.30 19.95 3.62
C SER A 36 5.50 20.26 5.11
N VAL A 37 6.15 19.35 5.83
CA VAL A 37 6.58 19.56 7.22
C VAL A 37 8.10 19.44 7.29
N GLU A 38 8.73 20.43 7.92
CA GLU A 38 10.19 20.62 7.88
C GLU A 38 10.85 20.43 9.26
N ASN A 39 10.04 20.34 10.32
CA ASN A 39 10.49 20.27 11.71
C ASN A 39 9.34 19.86 12.68
N PRO A 40 9.66 19.49 13.93
CA PRO A 40 8.68 19.10 14.95
C PRO A 40 7.57 20.12 15.21
N LYS A 41 7.89 21.43 15.17
CA LYS A 41 6.91 22.50 15.40
C LYS A 41 5.85 22.52 14.29
N SER A 42 6.27 22.42 13.03
CA SER A 42 5.37 22.40 11.87
C SER A 42 4.46 21.17 11.89
N LEU A 43 5.01 19.99 12.21
CA LEU A 43 4.24 18.76 12.35
C LEU A 43 3.21 18.88 13.48
N TYR A 44 3.60 19.38 14.65
CA TYR A 44 2.68 19.64 15.76
C TYR A 44 1.49 20.50 15.36
N LEU A 45 1.72 21.59 14.63
CA LEU A 45 0.64 22.49 14.19
C LEU A 45 -0.34 21.78 13.25
N HIS A 46 0.17 20.93 12.35
CA HIS A 46 -0.69 20.15 11.46
C HIS A 46 -1.48 19.08 12.20
N VAL A 47 -0.85 18.32 13.10
CA VAL A 47 -1.56 17.31 13.91
C VAL A 47 -2.61 17.96 14.80
N HIS A 48 -2.25 19.03 15.53
CA HIS A 48 -3.17 19.72 16.44
C HIS A 48 -4.44 20.22 15.74
N ARG A 49 -4.34 20.71 14.50
CA ARG A 49 -5.48 21.22 13.73
C ARG A 49 -6.38 20.14 13.11
N ASN A 50 -5.87 18.92 12.94
CA ASN A 50 -6.55 17.88 12.13
C ASN A 50 -6.93 16.62 12.93
N SER A 51 -6.22 16.34 14.02
CA SER A 51 -6.41 15.17 14.88
C SER A 51 -7.88 15.00 15.30
N GLY A 52 -8.42 13.78 15.17
CA GLY A 52 -9.83 13.45 15.46
C GLY A 52 -10.83 13.82 14.35
N ASN A 53 -10.51 14.81 13.50
CA ASN A 53 -11.35 15.22 12.38
C ASN A 53 -10.94 14.57 11.06
N HIS A 54 -9.63 14.46 10.82
CA HIS A 54 -9.06 13.85 9.63
C HIS A 54 -7.97 12.85 10.02
N PRO A 55 -7.70 11.83 9.19
CA PRO A 55 -6.51 11.02 9.35
C PRO A 55 -5.28 11.94 9.36
N CYS A 56 -4.41 11.77 10.35
CA CYS A 56 -3.14 12.49 10.43
C CYS A 56 -2.04 11.52 10.04
N LEU A 57 -1.63 11.58 8.78
CA LEU A 57 -0.65 10.69 8.22
C LEU A 57 0.64 11.45 7.91
N ILE A 58 1.78 10.80 8.09
CA ILE A 58 3.09 11.37 7.74
C ILE A 58 3.90 10.31 7.01
N HIS A 59 4.70 10.78 6.05
CA HIS A 59 5.66 9.95 5.35
C HIS A 59 6.64 9.28 6.32
N THR A 60 6.81 7.96 6.18
CA THR A 60 7.66 7.14 7.05
C THR A 60 9.14 7.46 6.88
N TYR A 61 9.52 7.98 5.72
CA TYR A 61 10.90 8.36 5.40
C TYR A 61 11.04 9.85 5.12
N ASP A 62 12.19 10.40 5.45
CA ASP A 62 12.57 11.77 5.15
C ASP A 62 13.02 11.87 3.68
N HIS A 63 12.61 12.91 2.98
CA HIS A 63 13.08 13.20 1.63
C HIS A 63 14.48 13.85 1.60
N GLY A 64 15.09 14.10 2.76
CA GLY A 64 16.45 14.61 2.93
C GLY A 64 16.61 16.10 2.64
N SER A 65 15.79 16.68 1.76
CA SER A 65 15.79 18.11 1.48
C SER A 65 14.42 18.61 1.01
N ARG A 66 14.19 19.91 1.19
CA ARG A 66 13.00 20.60 0.66
C ARG A 66 12.88 20.51 -0.87
N GLY A 67 14.01 20.51 -1.59
CA GLY A 67 14.05 20.34 -3.03
C GLY A 67 13.55 18.95 -3.44
N ASN A 68 14.06 17.91 -2.78
CA ASN A 68 13.67 16.54 -3.08
C ASN A 68 12.23 16.21 -2.70
N LEU A 69 11.69 16.88 -1.68
CA LEU A 69 10.29 16.75 -1.28
C LEU A 69 9.30 17.01 -2.43
N LYS A 70 9.68 17.81 -3.43
CA LYS A 70 8.86 18.10 -4.62
C LYS A 70 9.13 17.13 -5.78
N SER A 71 10.38 16.73 -5.99
CA SER A 71 10.78 15.87 -7.10
C SER A 71 10.56 14.38 -6.84
N ASN A 72 10.41 13.98 -5.57
CA ASN A 72 10.19 12.60 -5.14
C ASN A 72 11.25 11.63 -5.66
N ASN A 73 12.53 12.03 -5.63
CA ASN A 73 13.63 11.14 -6.01
C ASN A 73 13.96 10.23 -4.81
N SER A 74 13.80 8.92 -5.01
CA SER A 74 14.08 7.87 -4.02
C SER A 74 15.54 7.84 -3.58
N ASP A 75 16.48 8.19 -4.46
CA ASP A 75 17.92 8.10 -4.19
C ASP A 75 18.38 9.14 -3.15
N LYS A 76 17.57 10.16 -2.93
CA LYS A 76 17.84 11.25 -1.97
C LYS A 76 17.04 11.09 -0.67
N MET A 77 16.27 10.01 -0.55
CA MET A 77 15.50 9.71 0.66
C MET A 77 16.37 9.10 1.74
N VAL A 78 16.01 9.34 2.99
CA VAL A 78 16.71 8.81 4.16
C VAL A 78 15.89 7.65 4.73
N PHE A 79 16.46 6.45 4.64
CA PHE A 79 15.89 5.24 5.22
C PHE A 79 16.58 4.95 6.56
N ASP A 80 15.88 5.20 7.66
CA ASP A 80 16.35 5.07 9.04
C ASP A 80 15.49 4.13 9.89
N ARG A 81 14.45 3.55 9.28
CA ARG A 81 13.52 2.64 9.92
C ARG A 81 12.85 1.72 8.92
N VAL A 82 12.15 0.69 9.39
CA VAL A 82 11.11 -0.01 8.63
C VAL A 82 9.81 0.05 9.43
N PHE A 83 8.72 0.34 8.73
CA PHE A 83 7.36 0.37 9.27
C PHE A 83 6.61 -0.90 8.89
N LEU A 84 6.04 -1.56 9.89
CA LEU A 84 5.13 -2.69 9.74
C LEU A 84 3.79 -2.36 10.39
N ASP A 85 2.72 -2.89 9.83
CA ASP A 85 1.34 -2.64 10.25
C ASP A 85 0.66 -3.98 10.55
N PHE A 86 0.05 -4.10 11.71
CA PHE A 86 -0.70 -5.27 12.14
C PHE A 86 -2.16 -4.84 12.25
N ASP A 87 -3.03 -5.38 11.41
CA ASP A 87 -4.42 -4.93 11.30
C ASP A 87 -5.40 -6.11 11.24
N VAL A 88 -6.36 -6.14 12.16
CA VAL A 88 -7.38 -7.20 12.22
C VAL A 88 -8.46 -6.95 11.17
N SER A 89 -8.86 -7.99 10.44
CA SER A 89 -10.05 -7.95 9.58
C SER A 89 -11.29 -8.31 10.40
N ASN A 90 -12.22 -7.36 10.57
CA ASN A 90 -13.48 -7.57 11.28
C ASN A 90 -14.66 -7.05 10.42
N PRO A 91 -15.67 -7.89 10.09
CA PRO A 91 -16.82 -7.51 9.26
C PRO A 91 -17.65 -6.36 9.81
N ASP A 92 -17.91 -6.32 11.11
CA ASP A 92 -18.73 -5.30 11.76
C ASP A 92 -18.04 -3.95 11.74
N VAL A 93 -16.74 -3.93 12.05
CA VAL A 93 -15.90 -2.74 11.90
C VAL A 93 -15.90 -2.25 10.45
N LYS A 94 -15.83 -3.15 9.47
CA LYS A 94 -15.86 -2.79 8.05
C LYS A 94 -17.20 -2.14 7.67
N LYS A 95 -18.31 -2.66 8.19
CA LYS A 95 -19.65 -2.10 7.99
C LYS A 95 -19.77 -0.71 8.61
N ILE A 96 -19.43 -0.57 9.89
CA ILE A 96 -19.49 0.70 10.62
C ILE A 96 -18.59 1.76 9.98
N LYS A 97 -17.35 1.40 9.61
CA LYS A 97 -16.42 2.34 8.95
C LYS A 97 -16.92 2.83 7.60
N ARG A 98 -17.62 1.99 6.83
CA ARG A 98 -18.22 2.39 5.55
C ARG A 98 -19.32 3.42 5.79
N GLU A 99 -20.29 3.11 6.66
CA GLU A 99 -21.38 4.01 7.01
C GLU A 99 -20.85 5.36 7.56
N LEU A 100 -19.88 5.33 8.48
CA LEU A 100 -19.23 6.54 8.98
C LEU A 100 -18.54 7.34 7.88
N THR A 101 -17.88 6.66 6.93
CA THR A 101 -17.20 7.33 5.82
C THR A 101 -18.20 8.00 4.88
N ASP A 102 -19.32 7.35 4.60
CA ASP A 102 -20.40 7.85 3.74
C ASP A 102 -21.10 9.05 4.39
N LEU A 103 -21.40 9.00 5.69
CA LEU A 103 -21.93 10.15 6.42
C LEU A 103 -20.95 11.33 6.41
N ARG A 104 -19.66 11.04 6.63
CA ARG A 104 -18.61 12.07 6.65
C ARG A 104 -18.31 12.66 5.28
N SER A 105 -18.64 11.99 4.17
CA SER A 105 -18.44 12.54 2.82
C SER A 105 -19.28 13.80 2.59
N HIS A 106 -20.42 13.90 3.29
CA HIS A 106 -21.33 15.06 3.29
C HIS A 106 -20.93 16.15 4.28
N GLY A 107 -19.97 15.88 5.19
CA GLY A 107 -19.42 16.86 6.13
C GLY A 107 -19.30 16.34 7.56
N LEU A 108 -18.40 16.97 8.34
CA LEU A 108 -18.16 16.58 9.76
C LEU A 108 -19.35 16.84 10.69
N LYS A 109 -20.32 17.66 10.26
CA LYS A 109 -21.52 18.01 11.03
C LYS A 109 -22.79 17.37 10.47
N HIS A 110 -22.72 16.71 9.31
CA HIS A 110 -23.87 16.05 8.70
C HIS A 110 -24.29 14.85 9.56
N GLU A 111 -25.54 14.79 9.99
CA GLU A 111 -26.07 13.72 10.86
C GLU A 111 -25.14 13.41 12.05
N LYS A 112 -24.70 14.45 12.75
CA LYS A 112 -23.70 14.34 13.81
C LYS A 112 -24.07 13.32 14.90
N SER A 113 -25.35 13.21 15.26
CA SER A 113 -25.80 12.20 16.24
C SER A 113 -25.47 10.79 15.77
N ARG A 114 -25.83 10.47 14.52
CA ARG A 114 -25.56 9.15 13.92
C ARG A 114 -24.07 8.88 13.80
N GLN A 115 -23.28 9.87 13.41
CA GLN A 115 -21.82 9.74 13.39
C GLN A 115 -21.24 9.45 14.78
N ASN A 116 -21.78 10.08 15.83
CA ASN A 116 -21.35 9.82 17.20
C ASN A 116 -21.74 8.41 17.65
N GLU A 117 -22.98 7.97 17.42
CA GLU A 117 -23.44 6.62 17.75
C GLU A 117 -22.56 5.54 17.12
N LEU A 118 -22.28 5.65 15.81
CA LEU A 118 -21.44 4.69 15.10
C LEU A 118 -19.98 4.72 15.59
N LYS A 119 -19.49 5.90 16.00
CA LYS A 119 -18.15 6.06 16.55
C LYS A 119 -18.04 5.43 17.94
N ASP A 120 -19.04 5.65 18.78
CA ASP A 120 -19.12 5.07 20.12
C ASP A 120 -19.23 3.55 20.01
N HIS A 121 -20.06 3.04 19.10
CA HIS A 121 -20.12 1.60 18.80
C HIS A 121 -18.77 1.06 18.30
N LEU A 122 -18.10 1.75 17.38
CA LEU A 122 -16.78 1.32 16.92
C LEU A 122 -15.74 1.33 18.05
N GLN A 123 -15.82 2.29 18.96
CA GLN A 123 -14.96 2.37 20.12
C GLN A 123 -15.26 1.24 21.11
N ASP A 124 -16.53 0.91 21.32
CA ASP A 124 -17.01 -0.19 22.17
C ASP A 124 -16.47 -1.56 21.71
N LEU A 125 -16.52 -1.85 20.40
CA LEU A 125 -15.90 -3.07 19.84
C LEU A 125 -14.40 -3.15 20.20
N ILE A 126 -13.71 -2.02 20.19
CA ILE A 126 -12.28 -1.97 20.53
C ILE A 126 -12.08 -2.15 22.03
N ILE A 127 -12.80 -1.41 22.87
CA ILE A 127 -12.58 -1.42 24.32
C ILE A 127 -13.08 -2.72 24.95
N ASN A 128 -14.34 -3.07 24.70
CA ASN A 128 -15.05 -4.12 25.42
C ASN A 128 -14.96 -5.48 24.71
N GLU A 129 -15.09 -5.52 23.39
CA GLU A 129 -14.92 -6.76 22.63
C GLU A 129 -13.46 -7.08 22.29
N ARG A 130 -12.54 -6.16 22.60
CA ARG A 130 -11.07 -6.32 22.48
C ARG A 130 -10.65 -6.75 21.07
N ILE A 131 -11.31 -6.24 20.02
CA ILE A 131 -11.06 -6.67 18.63
C ILE A 131 -9.61 -6.43 18.15
N ALA A 132 -8.87 -5.53 18.81
CA ALA A 132 -7.47 -5.27 18.46
C ALA A 132 -6.49 -6.24 19.12
N LYS A 133 -6.96 -7.11 20.02
CA LYS A 133 -6.09 -7.96 20.86
C LYS A 133 -5.18 -8.84 20.03
N GLN A 134 -5.71 -9.49 18.99
CA GLN A 134 -4.91 -10.35 18.13
C GLN A 134 -3.73 -9.58 17.49
N ALA A 135 -3.98 -8.39 16.93
CA ALA A 135 -2.90 -7.60 16.32
C ALA A 135 -1.85 -7.15 17.34
N ILE A 136 -2.28 -6.78 18.56
CA ILE A 136 -1.37 -6.41 19.64
C ILE A 136 -0.49 -7.60 20.06
N GLU A 137 -1.09 -8.77 20.30
CA GLU A 137 -0.32 -9.97 20.68
C GLU A 137 0.65 -10.42 19.58
N GLU A 138 0.22 -10.35 18.32
CA GLU A 138 1.06 -10.64 17.16
C GLU A 138 2.24 -9.65 17.05
N ALA A 139 1.99 -8.35 17.25
CA ALA A 139 3.05 -7.35 17.26
C ALA A 139 4.02 -7.50 18.43
N LYS A 140 3.53 -7.87 19.63
CA LYS A 140 4.37 -8.21 20.78
C LYS A 140 5.24 -9.43 20.51
N TYR A 141 4.65 -10.50 19.97
CA TYR A 141 5.39 -11.70 19.58
C TYR A 141 6.47 -11.38 18.54
N PHE A 142 6.13 -10.60 17.51
CA PHE A 142 7.10 -10.09 16.55
C PHE A 142 8.22 -9.31 17.25
N ALA A 143 7.89 -8.41 18.17
CA ALA A 143 8.88 -7.62 18.91
C ALA A 143 9.85 -8.50 19.71
N ILE A 144 9.36 -9.54 20.37
CA ILE A 144 10.18 -10.53 21.09
C ILE A 144 11.17 -11.21 20.13
N LYS A 145 10.67 -11.76 19.02
CA LYS A 145 11.51 -12.44 18.02
C LYS A 145 12.50 -11.50 17.34
N PHE A 146 12.09 -10.26 17.12
CA PHE A 146 12.93 -9.21 16.55
C PHE A 146 14.08 -8.87 17.51
N LYS A 147 13.81 -8.69 18.81
CA LYS A 147 14.85 -8.45 19.82
C LYS A 147 15.82 -9.63 19.95
N GLU A 148 15.32 -10.87 19.99
CA GLU A 148 16.16 -12.07 20.00
C GLU A 148 17.17 -12.09 18.84
N THR A 149 16.77 -11.55 17.68
CA THR A 149 17.59 -11.56 16.46
C THR A 149 18.48 -10.32 16.30
N PHE A 150 17.97 -9.14 16.67
CA PHE A 150 18.60 -7.84 16.33
C PHE A 150 18.97 -6.99 17.55
N GLY A 151 18.78 -7.50 18.77
CA GLY A 151 19.28 -6.93 20.03
C GLY A 151 18.32 -6.01 20.78
N ASN A 152 17.47 -5.24 20.07
CA ASN A 152 16.50 -4.31 20.67
C ASN A 152 15.08 -4.55 20.16
N TYR A 153 14.09 -4.08 20.93
CA TYR A 153 12.69 -4.12 20.49
C TYR A 153 12.43 -3.09 19.38
N PRO A 154 11.47 -3.35 18.48
CA PRO A 154 10.85 -2.28 17.70
C PRO A 154 10.04 -1.36 18.63
N ALA A 155 9.85 -0.10 18.23
CA ALA A 155 8.88 0.77 18.88
C ALA A 155 7.47 0.38 18.43
N LEU A 156 6.61 0.00 19.37
CA LEU A 156 5.24 -0.42 19.10
C LEU A 156 4.26 0.71 19.43
N PHE A 157 3.24 0.89 18.57
CA PHE A 157 2.19 1.89 18.76
C PHE A 157 0.82 1.31 18.48
N PHE A 158 -0.12 1.48 19.39
CA PHE A 158 -1.52 1.22 19.11
C PHE A 158 -2.02 2.20 18.04
N SER A 159 -2.71 1.72 17.01
CA SER A 159 -3.10 2.56 15.85
C SER A 159 -4.26 3.53 16.13
N GLY A 160 -4.89 3.43 17.30
CA GLY A 160 -6.16 4.09 17.63
C GLY A 160 -7.38 3.40 17.02
N CYS A 161 -7.25 2.16 16.51
CA CYS A 161 -8.36 1.39 15.95
C CYS A 161 -8.20 -0.12 16.26
N LYS A 162 -8.17 -0.99 15.25
CA LYS A 162 -8.14 -2.46 15.39
C LYS A 162 -6.76 -3.09 15.11
N GLY A 163 -5.72 -2.29 15.24
CA GLY A 163 -4.37 -2.66 14.82
C GLY A 163 -3.29 -1.88 15.54
N CYS A 164 -2.04 -2.14 15.20
CA CYS A 164 -0.88 -1.46 15.75
C CYS A 164 0.25 -1.38 14.72
N HIS A 165 1.17 -0.46 14.98
CA HIS A 165 2.33 -0.21 14.15
C HIS A 165 3.60 -0.67 14.87
N ALA A 166 4.55 -1.20 14.12
CA ALA A 166 5.91 -1.44 14.60
C ALA A 166 6.92 -0.64 13.77
N TYR A 167 7.81 0.07 14.45
CA TYR A 167 8.92 0.79 13.84
C TYR A 167 10.24 0.16 14.29
N THR A 168 10.99 -0.40 13.35
CA THR A 168 12.33 -0.94 13.60
C THR A 168 13.35 0.11 13.19
N PHE A 169 14.13 0.63 14.13
CA PHE A 169 15.05 1.74 13.87
C PHE A 169 16.47 1.24 13.61
N PHE A 170 17.18 1.97 12.74
CA PHE A 170 18.56 1.68 12.40
C PHE A 170 19.28 2.92 11.87
N LYS A 171 20.60 2.84 11.74
CA LYS A 171 21.40 3.92 11.16
C LYS A 171 20.97 4.19 9.72
N ALA A 172 20.74 5.45 9.39
CA ALA A 172 20.39 5.89 8.04
C ALA A 172 21.32 5.28 6.98
N THR A 173 20.74 4.60 5.99
CA THR A 173 21.50 3.87 4.97
C THR A 173 20.80 3.84 3.61
N GLY A 174 21.55 3.42 2.57
CA GLY A 174 21.06 3.28 1.21
C GLY A 174 20.66 1.84 0.86
N PHE A 175 19.76 1.73 -0.12
CA PHE A 175 19.24 0.49 -0.68
C PHE A 175 19.08 0.63 -2.20
N THR A 176 19.25 -0.46 -2.93
CA THR A 176 19.00 -0.56 -4.37
C THR A 176 17.51 -0.69 -4.66
N ASN A 177 16.82 -1.56 -3.90
CA ASN A 177 15.37 -1.78 -4.00
C ASN A 177 14.75 -2.04 -2.62
N PHE A 178 14.62 -0.97 -1.84
CA PHE A 178 14.08 -1.02 -0.49
C PHE A 178 12.68 -1.66 -0.40
N ASN A 179 11.77 -1.36 -1.32
CA ASN A 179 10.42 -1.93 -1.34
C ASN A 179 10.45 -3.45 -1.43
N LEU A 180 11.28 -3.99 -2.32
CA LEU A 180 11.42 -5.43 -2.50
C LEU A 180 12.02 -6.10 -1.27
N ALA A 181 13.07 -5.50 -0.70
CA ALA A 181 13.73 -6.05 0.48
C ALA A 181 12.80 -6.10 1.70
N VAL A 182 12.06 -5.02 1.96
CA VAL A 182 11.11 -4.95 3.07
C VAL A 182 9.91 -5.87 2.84
N SER A 183 9.41 -5.95 1.60
CA SER A 183 8.32 -6.87 1.25
C SER A 183 8.72 -8.33 1.49
N TRP A 184 9.91 -8.73 1.03
CA TRP A 184 10.43 -10.06 1.24
C TRP A 184 10.57 -10.36 2.73
N PHE A 185 11.15 -9.42 3.50
CA PHE A 185 11.29 -9.59 4.95
C PHE A 185 9.93 -9.79 5.63
N ALA A 186 8.95 -8.93 5.36
CA ALA A 186 7.63 -9.01 5.96
C ALA A 186 6.88 -10.29 5.57
N GLU A 187 6.99 -10.73 4.32
CA GLU A 187 6.41 -12.01 3.86
C GLU A 187 7.04 -13.19 4.61
N ASN A 188 8.36 -13.21 4.78
CA ASN A 188 9.05 -14.27 5.51
C ASN A 188 8.69 -14.26 7.01
N VAL A 189 8.60 -13.09 7.64
CA VAL A 189 8.11 -12.95 9.02
C VAL A 189 6.68 -13.47 9.12
N LYS A 190 5.80 -13.07 8.20
CA LYS A 190 4.39 -13.49 8.19
C LYS A 190 4.27 -15.01 8.13
N ASN A 191 5.01 -15.63 7.23
CA ASN A 191 4.97 -17.08 7.02
C ASN A 191 5.63 -17.86 8.16
N SER A 192 6.83 -17.45 8.59
CA SER A 192 7.62 -18.17 9.60
C SER A 192 6.98 -18.12 10.99
N TYR A 193 6.30 -17.02 11.30
CA TYR A 193 5.66 -16.81 12.60
C TYR A 193 4.13 -16.87 12.55
N ASN A 194 3.57 -17.34 11.42
CA ASN A 194 2.13 -17.47 11.20
C ASN A 194 1.32 -16.22 11.60
N GLN A 195 1.84 -15.03 11.26
CA GLN A 195 1.23 -13.75 11.64
C GLN A 195 0.01 -13.49 10.76
N GLN A 196 -1.20 -13.53 11.33
CA GLN A 196 -2.42 -13.37 10.52
C GLN A 196 -2.68 -11.89 10.21
N THR A 197 -2.37 -11.01 11.15
CA THR A 197 -2.69 -9.58 11.13
C THR A 197 -1.64 -8.71 10.47
N LEU A 198 -0.39 -9.19 10.29
CA LEU A 198 0.65 -8.45 9.57
C LEU A 198 0.22 -8.12 8.13
N ASP A 199 -0.01 -6.85 7.81
CA ASP A 199 -0.50 -6.38 6.51
C ASP A 199 0.66 -6.19 5.52
N LEU A 200 0.77 -7.10 4.55
CA LEU A 200 1.80 -7.04 3.51
C LEU A 200 1.60 -5.91 2.50
N SER A 201 0.40 -5.31 2.43
CA SER A 201 0.16 -4.21 1.49
C SER A 201 0.98 -2.97 1.86
N VAL A 202 1.34 -2.82 3.14
CA VAL A 202 2.10 -1.66 3.62
C VAL A 202 3.57 -1.72 3.23
N THR A 203 4.09 -2.91 2.93
CA THR A 203 5.50 -3.13 2.60
C THR A 203 5.77 -3.14 1.09
N GLN A 204 4.75 -3.44 0.28
CA GLN A 204 4.85 -3.42 -1.19
C GLN A 204 5.21 -2.05 -1.76
N ASP A 205 4.79 -0.98 -1.09
CA ASP A 205 5.16 0.40 -1.39
C ASP A 205 5.74 1.09 -0.16
N ALA A 206 6.70 0.42 0.49
CA ALA A 206 7.32 0.90 1.72
C ALA A 206 7.87 2.33 1.56
N GLN A 207 8.58 2.62 0.46
CA GLN A 207 9.20 3.91 0.17
C GLN A 207 8.20 5.07 0.21
N ALA A 208 6.99 4.90 -0.32
CA ALA A 208 5.98 5.96 -0.30
C ALA A 208 5.04 5.88 0.92
N ARG A 209 5.31 4.95 1.86
CA ARG A 209 4.36 4.59 2.91
C ARG A 209 4.15 5.75 3.87
N LEU A 210 2.88 6.04 4.09
CA LEU A 210 2.42 6.93 5.14
C LEU A 210 2.03 6.09 6.36
N SER A 211 2.41 6.57 7.54
CA SER A 211 1.94 6.02 8.81
C SER A 211 1.18 7.08 9.59
N ARG A 212 0.27 6.65 10.46
CA ARG A 212 -0.46 7.59 11.32
C ARG A 212 0.51 8.21 12.31
N THR A 213 0.47 9.53 12.44
CA THR A 213 1.39 10.23 13.35
C THR A 213 1.13 9.82 14.79
N PRO A 214 2.15 9.42 15.57
CA PRO A 214 2.01 9.14 17.00
C PRO A 214 1.34 10.29 17.73
N TYR A 215 0.54 9.98 18.74
CA TYR A 215 -0.30 10.90 19.52
C TYR A 215 -1.34 11.70 18.75
N SER A 216 -1.61 11.34 17.48
CA SER A 216 -2.82 11.81 16.80
C SER A 216 -4.02 10.94 17.16
N LYS A 217 -5.20 11.54 17.23
CA LYS A 217 -6.47 10.83 17.40
C LYS A 217 -6.92 10.22 16.08
N HIS A 218 -7.32 8.97 16.12
CA HIS A 218 -7.94 8.30 14.99
C HIS A 218 -9.33 8.89 14.74
N GLN A 219 -9.59 9.31 13.50
CA GLN A 219 -10.74 10.14 13.14
C GLN A 219 -12.11 9.46 13.25
N LEU A 220 -12.15 8.13 13.34
CA LEU A 220 -13.38 7.34 13.42
C LEU A 220 -13.65 6.77 14.80
N THR A 221 -12.72 6.92 15.75
CA THR A 221 -12.78 6.27 17.08
C THR A 221 -12.39 7.23 18.21
N ASP A 222 -11.76 8.37 17.89
CA ASP A 222 -11.12 9.31 18.83
C ASP A 222 -10.04 8.75 19.76
N LEU A 223 -9.78 7.46 19.68
CA LEU A 223 -8.66 6.80 20.32
C LEU A 223 -7.34 7.34 19.78
N THR A 224 -6.39 7.56 20.69
CA THR A 224 -5.10 8.19 20.39
C THR A 224 -4.08 7.13 20.00
N VAL A 225 -3.24 7.40 19.01
CA VAL A 225 -2.07 6.57 18.71
C VAL A 225 -1.08 6.69 19.86
N VAL A 226 -0.87 5.64 20.62
CA VAL A 226 0.01 5.66 21.81
C VAL A 226 1.04 4.55 21.74
N PRO A 227 2.26 4.77 22.26
CA PRO A 227 3.24 3.70 22.39
C PRO A 227 2.75 2.65 23.40
N PHE A 228 3.26 1.43 23.25
CA PHE A 228 3.11 0.38 24.26
C PHE A 228 4.32 -0.54 24.29
N SER A 229 4.52 -1.21 25.43
CA SER A 229 5.59 -2.20 25.62
C SER A 229 5.07 -3.64 25.44
N ILE A 230 5.99 -4.62 25.39
CA ILE A 230 5.59 -6.03 25.36
C ILE A 230 4.91 -6.47 26.67
N GLU A 231 5.17 -5.79 27.77
CA GLU A 231 4.60 -6.10 29.10
C GLU A 231 3.25 -5.41 29.33
N ASP A 232 2.93 -4.35 28.58
CA ASP A 232 1.70 -3.58 28.78
C ASP A 232 0.46 -4.45 28.48
N GLU A 233 -0.44 -4.61 29.44
CA GLU A 233 -1.68 -5.36 29.22
C GLU A 233 -2.62 -4.62 28.26
N TYR A 234 -3.49 -5.35 27.56
CA TYR A 234 -4.41 -4.76 26.58
C TYR A 234 -5.18 -3.56 27.15
N ASP A 235 -5.72 -3.70 28.35
CA ASP A 235 -6.56 -2.68 28.98
C ASP A 235 -5.73 -1.43 29.34
N GLU A 236 -4.46 -1.61 29.70
CA GLU A 236 -3.52 -0.51 29.93
C GLU A 236 -3.23 0.27 28.64
N ILE A 237 -3.02 -0.44 27.52
CA ILE A 237 -2.81 0.17 26.20
C ILE A 237 -4.04 1.00 25.78
N ILE A 238 -5.24 0.45 25.98
CA ILE A 238 -6.49 1.15 25.69
C ILE A 238 -6.67 2.37 26.61
N MET A 239 -6.35 2.24 27.90
CA MET A 239 -6.40 3.36 28.85
C MET A 239 -5.43 4.48 28.49
N LYS A 240 -4.20 4.16 28.06
CA LYS A 240 -3.24 5.13 27.51
C LYS A 240 -3.84 5.85 26.29
N SER A 241 -4.53 5.14 25.41
CA SER A 241 -5.15 5.73 24.22
C SER A 241 -6.31 6.69 24.53
N LEU A 242 -7.12 6.37 25.54
CA LEU A 242 -8.21 7.22 26.03
C LEU A 242 -7.69 8.47 26.74
N ASN A 243 -6.65 8.30 27.56
CA ASN A 243 -6.06 9.34 28.39
C ASN A 243 -4.56 9.49 28.10
N PRO A 244 -4.19 10.02 26.92
CA PRO A 244 -2.80 10.00 26.45
C PRO A 244 -1.91 10.90 27.29
N HIS A 245 -0.87 10.29 27.86
CA HIS A 245 0.32 10.98 28.33
C HIS A 245 1.41 10.90 27.25
N ILE A 246 2.15 11.98 27.06
CA ILE A 246 3.30 11.95 26.15
C ILE A 246 4.46 11.34 26.91
N GLU A 247 4.86 10.14 26.50
CA GLU A 247 6.02 9.43 27.01
C GLU A 247 7.27 10.02 26.35
N ASP A 248 8.38 10.02 27.08
CA ASP A 248 9.67 10.34 26.50
C ASP A 248 10.07 9.24 25.50
N PHE A 249 10.71 9.64 24.42
CA PHE A 249 11.17 8.71 23.39
C PHE A 249 12.66 8.93 23.18
N ASN A 250 13.44 7.88 23.39
CA ASN A 250 14.84 7.84 23.04
C ASN A 250 15.04 6.89 21.86
N TRP A 251 15.54 7.42 20.75
CA TRP A 251 15.76 6.62 19.54
C TRP A 251 16.81 5.53 19.73
N GLU A 252 17.80 5.75 20.61
CA GLU A 252 18.88 4.81 20.88
C GLU A 252 18.37 3.50 21.48
N ASP A 253 17.30 3.56 22.28
CA ASP A 253 16.68 2.39 22.92
C ASP A 253 16.08 1.40 21.89
N TYR A 254 15.80 1.87 20.67
CA TYR A 254 15.20 1.08 19.59
C TYR A 254 16.14 0.86 18.41
N GLN A 255 17.35 1.43 18.43
CA GLN A 255 18.29 1.36 17.33
C GLN A 255 18.89 -0.06 17.22
N THR A 256 18.92 -0.60 16.00
CA THR A 256 19.48 -1.93 15.72
C THR A 256 20.37 -1.95 14.48
N ASP A 257 21.09 -3.06 14.32
CA ASP A 257 21.83 -3.41 13.11
C ASP A 257 20.95 -4.07 12.03
N PHE A 258 19.62 -4.03 12.18
CA PHE A 258 18.65 -4.63 11.26
C PHE A 258 18.86 -4.23 9.79
N HIS A 259 19.33 -3.01 9.55
CA HIS A 259 19.68 -2.54 8.20
C HIS A 259 20.69 -3.46 7.48
N LYS A 260 21.65 -4.06 8.19
CA LYS A 260 22.63 -5.00 7.59
C LYS A 260 21.92 -6.24 7.04
N HIS A 261 20.86 -6.69 7.69
CA HIS A 261 20.06 -7.82 7.24
C HIS A 261 19.20 -7.45 6.02
N ILE A 262 18.50 -6.30 6.07
CA ILE A 262 17.72 -5.81 4.92
C ILE A 262 18.62 -5.55 3.70
N GLN A 263 19.84 -5.04 3.88
CA GLN A 263 20.77 -4.84 2.76
C GLN A 263 21.22 -6.15 2.11
N LYS A 264 21.40 -7.23 2.90
CA LYS A 264 21.67 -8.56 2.33
C LYS A 264 20.49 -9.06 1.50
N ILE A 265 19.27 -8.90 2.00
CA ILE A 265 18.04 -9.25 1.27
C ILE A 265 17.94 -8.40 0.00
N ASP A 266 18.20 -7.10 0.09
CA ASP A 266 18.14 -6.16 -1.03
C ASP A 266 19.07 -6.56 -2.18
N LEU A 267 20.32 -6.93 -1.86
CA LEU A 267 21.28 -7.42 -2.85
C LEU A 267 20.78 -8.70 -3.55
N VAL A 268 20.33 -9.68 -2.77
CA VAL A 268 19.87 -10.98 -3.29
C VAL A 268 18.59 -10.83 -4.10
N GLU A 269 17.59 -10.13 -3.57
CA GLU A 269 16.29 -10.01 -4.23
C GLU A 269 16.34 -9.06 -5.43
N THR A 270 17.20 -8.04 -5.41
CA THR A 270 17.46 -7.24 -6.60
C THR A 270 18.07 -8.09 -7.71
N TYR A 271 19.08 -8.90 -7.40
CA TYR A 271 19.65 -9.85 -8.37
C TYR A 271 18.59 -10.84 -8.87
N ASN A 272 17.82 -11.45 -7.97
CA ASN A 272 16.75 -12.37 -8.34
C ASN A 272 15.67 -11.72 -9.22
N ALA A 273 15.32 -10.46 -8.96
CA ALA A 273 14.39 -9.71 -9.79
C ALA A 273 14.96 -9.42 -11.17
N GLN A 274 16.25 -9.09 -11.27
CA GLN A 274 16.94 -8.94 -12.55
C GLN A 274 16.98 -10.27 -13.33
N VAL A 275 17.34 -11.38 -12.69
CA VAL A 275 17.32 -12.72 -13.31
C VAL A 275 15.92 -13.11 -13.75
N ARG A 276 14.88 -12.87 -12.92
CA ARG A 276 13.47 -13.10 -13.30
C ARG A 276 13.07 -12.23 -14.50
N ASN A 277 13.54 -11.00 -14.60
CA ASN A 277 13.28 -10.12 -15.73
C ASN A 277 14.04 -10.55 -16.98
N VAL A 278 15.31 -10.96 -16.86
CA VAL A 278 16.07 -11.55 -17.97
C VAL A 278 15.38 -12.82 -18.42
N ASN A 279 15.00 -13.74 -17.54
CA ASN A 279 14.29 -14.96 -17.90
C ASN A 279 12.90 -14.70 -18.47
N LYS A 280 12.17 -13.68 -18.01
CA LYS A 280 10.93 -13.22 -18.66
C LYS A 280 11.22 -12.72 -20.06
N THR A 281 12.22 -11.86 -20.25
CA THR A 281 12.65 -11.38 -21.57
C THR A 281 13.15 -12.53 -22.45
N THR A 282 13.85 -13.52 -21.89
CA THR A 282 14.40 -14.67 -22.61
C THR A 282 13.31 -15.69 -22.92
N ASN A 283 12.30 -15.84 -22.06
CA ASN A 283 11.09 -16.63 -22.34
C ASN A 283 10.19 -15.91 -23.34
N ILE A 284 10.14 -14.57 -23.34
CA ILE A 284 9.53 -13.76 -24.40
C ILE A 284 10.30 -13.93 -25.72
N VAL A 285 11.64 -13.93 -25.68
CA VAL A 285 12.51 -14.11 -26.85
C VAL A 285 12.50 -15.56 -27.35
N ARG A 286 12.38 -16.56 -26.47
CA ARG A 286 12.19 -17.98 -26.81
C ARG A 286 10.76 -18.29 -27.25
N SER A 287 9.75 -17.57 -26.74
CA SER A 287 8.41 -17.56 -27.34
C SER A 287 8.35 -16.80 -28.67
N ASN A 288 9.30 -15.90 -28.93
CA ASN A 288 9.56 -15.34 -30.27
C ASN A 288 10.47 -16.26 -31.11
N GLY A 289 11.00 -17.33 -30.52
CA GLY A 289 11.68 -18.44 -31.20
C GLY A 289 10.73 -19.53 -31.67
N SER A 290 9.44 -19.46 -31.33
CA SER A 290 8.43 -20.07 -32.19
C SER A 290 8.19 -19.11 -33.33
N ASN A 291 8.72 -19.45 -34.51
CA ASN A 291 8.48 -18.85 -35.83
C ASN A 291 7.71 -17.53 -35.77
N ASN A 292 8.40 -16.43 -36.08
CA ASN A 292 7.78 -15.19 -36.55
C ASN A 292 6.61 -15.54 -37.48
N PHE A 293 5.41 -15.56 -36.92
CA PHE A 293 4.19 -15.47 -37.69
C PHE A 293 4.09 -13.99 -38.06
N ASN A 294 4.64 -13.68 -39.24
CA ASN A 294 4.36 -12.43 -39.94
C ASN A 294 2.84 -12.19 -39.91
N GLY A 295 2.35 -11.19 -39.18
CA GLY A 295 0.96 -10.75 -39.39
C GLY A 295 0.25 -9.87 -38.36
N VAL A 296 0.63 -9.81 -37.07
CA VAL A 296 -0.15 -9.01 -36.09
C VAL A 296 0.72 -8.01 -35.35
N TYR A 297 0.99 -6.88 -36.00
CA TYR A 297 1.78 -5.78 -35.45
C TYR A 297 0.98 -4.88 -34.50
N ASP A 298 -0.36 -5.02 -34.48
CA ASP A 298 -1.25 -4.20 -33.67
C ASP A 298 -2.38 -5.04 -33.08
N HIS A 299 -2.32 -5.25 -31.77
CA HIS A 299 -3.33 -6.00 -31.05
C HIS A 299 -4.71 -5.33 -31.15
N ARG A 300 -4.82 -4.01 -31.35
CA ARG A 300 -6.13 -3.35 -31.52
C ARG A 300 -6.90 -3.95 -32.71
N VAL A 301 -6.20 -4.29 -33.80
CA VAL A 301 -6.78 -4.95 -34.98
C VAL A 301 -7.19 -6.39 -34.66
N PHE A 302 -6.33 -7.13 -33.96
CA PHE A 302 -6.62 -8.50 -33.55
C PHE A 302 -7.84 -8.60 -32.63
N PHE A 303 -7.89 -7.78 -31.57
CA PHE A 303 -9.00 -7.78 -30.63
C PHE A 303 -10.30 -7.31 -31.31
N LYS A 304 -10.23 -6.36 -32.25
CA LYS A 304 -11.37 -5.97 -33.09
C LYS A 304 -11.93 -7.12 -33.93
N SER A 305 -11.07 -8.00 -34.46
CA SER A 305 -11.52 -9.17 -35.24
C SER A 305 -12.29 -10.21 -34.41
N ILE A 306 -12.08 -10.24 -33.09
CA ILE A 306 -12.73 -11.21 -32.18
C ILE A 306 -13.91 -10.59 -31.43
N LEU A 307 -13.75 -9.35 -30.96
CA LEU A 307 -14.69 -8.66 -30.09
C LEU A 307 -15.61 -7.68 -30.83
N GLY A 308 -15.33 -7.38 -32.10
CA GLY A 308 -16.03 -6.36 -32.87
C GLY A 308 -15.51 -4.94 -32.61
N ASP A 309 -16.34 -3.93 -32.90
CA ASP A 309 -15.98 -2.53 -32.71
C ASP A 309 -15.82 -2.17 -31.22
N PRO A 310 -14.80 -1.37 -30.86
CA PRO A 310 -14.64 -0.90 -29.49
C PRO A 310 -15.76 0.06 -29.10
N VAL A 311 -16.07 0.11 -27.81
CA VAL A 311 -17.06 1.06 -27.25
C VAL A 311 -16.52 2.49 -27.32
N ARG A 312 -15.19 2.68 -27.19
CA ARG A 312 -14.51 3.97 -27.34
C ARG A 312 -13.10 3.81 -27.92
N GLU A 313 -12.72 4.74 -28.77
CA GLU A 313 -11.36 4.85 -29.29
C GLU A 313 -10.66 6.09 -28.75
N TYR A 314 -9.36 5.98 -28.46
CA TYR A 314 -8.53 7.09 -28.01
C TYR A 314 -7.24 7.14 -28.85
N PRO A 315 -7.30 7.72 -30.07
CA PRO A 315 -6.16 7.76 -30.99
C PRO A 315 -4.92 8.40 -30.36
N ASP A 316 -5.08 9.54 -29.69
CA ASP A 316 -3.99 10.29 -29.04
C ASP A 316 -3.31 9.55 -27.88
N LYS A 317 -3.98 8.53 -27.33
CA LYS A 317 -3.48 7.72 -26.21
C LYS A 317 -3.13 6.29 -26.64
N GLU A 318 -3.21 6.01 -27.95
CA GLU A 318 -2.89 4.74 -28.57
C GLU A 318 -3.59 3.51 -27.95
N TYR A 319 -4.86 3.65 -27.56
CA TYR A 319 -5.66 2.52 -27.08
C TYR A 319 -7.14 2.61 -27.47
N VAL A 320 -7.81 1.45 -27.43
CA VAL A 320 -9.26 1.32 -27.57
C VAL A 320 -9.84 0.66 -26.31
N MET A 321 -11.14 0.83 -26.09
CA MET A 321 -11.84 0.29 -24.91
C MET A 321 -13.05 -0.57 -25.31
N TYR A 322 -13.15 -1.71 -24.66
CA TYR A 322 -14.27 -2.65 -24.72
C TYR A 322 -14.92 -2.78 -23.34
N ASN A 323 -16.13 -3.33 -23.31
CA ASN A 323 -16.62 -3.98 -22.09
C ASN A 323 -15.78 -5.24 -21.83
N CYS A 324 -15.69 -5.65 -20.56
CA CYS A 324 -14.96 -6.87 -20.22
C CYS A 324 -15.56 -8.07 -20.95
N PRO A 325 -14.77 -8.81 -21.75
CA PRO A 325 -15.28 -9.93 -22.55
C PRO A 325 -15.31 -11.25 -21.76
N PHE A 326 -14.75 -11.29 -20.55
CA PHE A 326 -14.68 -12.52 -19.77
C PHE A 326 -16.00 -12.82 -19.06
N LYS A 327 -16.48 -14.06 -19.21
CA LYS A 327 -17.82 -14.49 -18.78
C LYS A 327 -18.06 -14.45 -17.28
N ASP A 328 -17.00 -14.50 -16.49
CA ASP A 328 -17.01 -14.44 -15.03
C ASP A 328 -16.97 -12.99 -14.50
N HIS A 329 -17.01 -11.99 -15.38
CA HIS A 329 -17.09 -10.59 -15.01
C HIS A 329 -18.11 -9.85 -15.87
N ASN A 330 -19.29 -9.62 -15.30
CA ASN A 330 -20.36 -8.87 -15.96
C ASN A 330 -20.15 -7.37 -15.78
N ASP A 331 -19.58 -6.71 -16.79
CA ASP A 331 -19.32 -5.29 -16.77
C ASP A 331 -20.36 -4.49 -17.56
N ARG A 332 -20.95 -3.47 -16.91
CA ARG A 332 -21.87 -2.53 -17.55
C ARG A 332 -21.17 -1.30 -18.12
N LYS A 333 -19.87 -1.10 -17.84
CA LYS A 333 -19.07 0.02 -18.34
C LYS A 333 -17.81 -0.49 -19.06
N PRO A 334 -17.25 0.26 -20.03
CA PRO A 334 -16.00 -0.15 -20.67
C PRO A 334 -14.86 -0.14 -19.66
N SER A 335 -14.25 -1.30 -19.42
CA SER A 335 -13.09 -1.46 -18.53
C SER A 335 -11.95 -2.21 -19.17
N PHE A 336 -12.16 -2.80 -20.36
CA PHE A 336 -11.19 -3.62 -21.06
C PHE A 336 -10.44 -2.77 -22.08
N ARG A 337 -9.23 -2.34 -21.70
CA ARG A 337 -8.37 -1.50 -22.54
C ARG A 337 -7.46 -2.36 -23.40
N VAL A 338 -7.36 -2.05 -24.69
CA VAL A 338 -6.44 -2.70 -25.63
C VAL A 338 -5.49 -1.66 -26.22
N HIS A 339 -4.20 -1.88 -26.03
CA HIS A 339 -3.10 -1.16 -26.66
C HIS A 339 -2.54 -1.97 -27.84
N LYS A 340 -1.63 -1.37 -28.61
CA LYS A 340 -0.93 -2.04 -29.72
C LYS A 340 -0.26 -3.37 -29.35
N LYS A 341 0.16 -3.54 -28.10
CA LYS A 341 0.94 -4.71 -27.62
C LYS A 341 0.25 -5.57 -26.56
N GLY A 342 -1.00 -5.28 -26.19
CA GLY A 342 -1.67 -6.04 -25.13
C GLY A 342 -2.96 -5.43 -24.63
N TYR A 343 -3.58 -6.08 -23.66
CA TYR A 343 -4.79 -5.63 -23.00
C TYR A 343 -4.64 -5.56 -21.49
N TYR A 344 -5.51 -4.77 -20.88
CA TYR A 344 -5.72 -4.72 -19.44
C TYR A 344 -7.17 -4.38 -19.12
N CYS A 345 -7.79 -5.19 -18.27
CA CYS A 345 -9.13 -4.93 -17.75
C CYS A 345 -9.05 -4.32 -16.34
N TYR A 346 -9.58 -3.11 -16.17
CA TYR A 346 -9.65 -2.44 -14.87
C TYR A 346 -10.67 -3.10 -13.91
N GLY A 347 -11.69 -3.77 -14.45
CA GLY A 347 -12.72 -4.44 -13.65
C GLY A 347 -12.22 -5.75 -13.03
N CYS A 348 -11.83 -6.70 -13.88
CA CYS A 348 -11.39 -8.03 -13.42
C CYS A 348 -9.87 -8.17 -13.23
N GLN A 349 -9.09 -7.10 -13.44
CA GLN A 349 -7.62 -7.05 -13.28
C GLN A 349 -6.81 -7.97 -14.22
N ARG A 350 -7.47 -8.68 -15.15
CA ARG A 350 -6.77 -9.49 -16.15
C ARG A 350 -5.98 -8.63 -17.13
N ARG A 351 -4.78 -9.09 -17.48
CA ARG A 351 -3.89 -8.45 -18.45
C ARG A 351 -3.12 -9.50 -19.23
N GLY A 352 -2.73 -9.15 -20.45
CA GLY A 352 -1.95 -10.05 -21.28
C GLY A 352 -1.78 -9.53 -22.71
N ASN A 353 -1.26 -10.40 -23.57
CA ASN A 353 -1.25 -10.21 -25.02
C ASN A 353 -2.38 -11.01 -25.66
N TYR A 354 -2.41 -11.10 -27.00
CA TYR A 354 -3.39 -11.94 -27.70
C TYR A 354 -3.35 -13.40 -27.25
N TRP A 355 -2.18 -13.92 -26.85
CA TRP A 355 -1.99 -15.32 -26.47
C TRP A 355 -2.70 -15.64 -25.16
N GLU A 356 -2.42 -14.84 -24.12
CA GLU A 356 -3.09 -15.00 -22.83
C GLU A 356 -4.59 -14.70 -22.95
N PHE A 357 -4.99 -13.75 -23.80
CA PHE A 357 -6.39 -13.51 -24.07
C PHE A 357 -7.11 -14.74 -24.63
N LEU A 358 -6.55 -15.43 -25.63
CA LEU A 358 -7.19 -16.61 -26.23
C LEU A 358 -7.32 -17.76 -25.22
N LYS A 359 -6.34 -17.92 -24.33
CA LYS A 359 -6.40 -18.90 -23.24
C LYS A 359 -7.52 -18.56 -22.27
N ASP A 360 -7.57 -17.31 -21.79
CA ASP A 360 -8.55 -16.88 -20.80
C ASP A 360 -9.97 -16.81 -21.37
N TYR A 361 -10.12 -16.36 -22.62
CA TYR A 361 -11.41 -16.12 -23.25
C TYR A 361 -12.08 -17.40 -23.75
N TYR A 362 -11.31 -18.34 -24.31
CA TYR A 362 -11.82 -19.61 -24.82
C TYR A 362 -11.50 -20.83 -23.94
N ASN A 363 -10.80 -20.63 -22.81
CA ASN A 363 -10.28 -21.70 -21.96
C ASN A 363 -9.39 -22.70 -22.75
N TRP A 364 -8.52 -22.17 -23.62
CA TRP A 364 -7.65 -22.97 -24.46
C TRP A 364 -6.32 -23.31 -23.79
N ASN A 365 -5.77 -24.47 -24.14
CA ASN A 365 -4.39 -24.81 -23.83
C ASN A 365 -3.44 -24.30 -24.94
N ASN A 366 -2.12 -24.36 -24.69
CA ASN A 366 -1.13 -23.87 -25.64
C ASN A 366 -1.22 -24.53 -27.02
N GLU A 367 -1.60 -25.80 -27.10
CA GLU A 367 -1.73 -26.53 -28.38
C GLU A 367 -2.88 -26.00 -29.22
N ARG A 368 -4.04 -25.73 -28.60
CA ARG A 368 -5.20 -25.14 -29.28
C ARG A 368 -4.93 -23.72 -29.75
N VAL A 369 -4.23 -22.92 -28.96
CA VAL A 369 -3.82 -21.57 -29.38
C VAL A 369 -2.86 -21.65 -30.59
N LYS A 370 -1.90 -22.57 -30.58
CA LYS A 370 -1.04 -22.83 -31.75
C LYS A 370 -1.84 -23.28 -32.97
N GLN A 371 -2.83 -24.14 -32.79
CA GLN A 371 -3.68 -24.62 -33.87
C GLN A 371 -4.53 -23.48 -34.44
N PHE A 372 -5.09 -22.62 -33.61
CA PHE A 372 -5.85 -21.44 -34.04
C PHE A 372 -5.05 -20.59 -35.03
N PHE A 373 -3.78 -20.30 -34.75
CA PHE A 373 -2.91 -19.55 -35.66
C PHE A 373 -2.41 -20.35 -36.88
N LYS A 374 -2.52 -21.69 -36.87
CA LYS A 374 -2.23 -22.54 -38.04
C LYS A 374 -3.42 -22.66 -38.98
N THR A 375 -4.65 -22.66 -38.46
CA THR A 375 -5.89 -22.86 -39.25
C THR A 375 -6.61 -21.56 -39.60
N SER A 376 -6.40 -20.47 -38.87
CA SER A 376 -6.97 -19.18 -39.22
C SER A 376 -6.21 -18.59 -40.42
N HIS A 377 -6.90 -18.41 -41.54
CA HIS A 377 -6.43 -17.72 -42.74
C HIS A 377 -6.20 -16.21 -42.51
N ILE A 378 -5.55 -15.79 -41.41
CA ILE A 378 -4.98 -14.45 -41.28
C ILE A 378 -3.64 -14.44 -42.04
N LYS A 379 -3.73 -14.71 -43.35
CA LYS A 379 -2.58 -14.73 -44.27
C LYS A 379 -2.88 -14.18 -45.65
N LYS A 380 -4.02 -13.51 -45.87
CA LYS A 380 -4.30 -12.77 -47.11
C LYS A 380 -5.08 -11.49 -46.79
N ASN A 381 -4.68 -10.40 -47.46
CA ASN A 381 -5.28 -9.05 -47.51
C ASN A 381 -4.51 -7.90 -46.82
N ILE A 382 -3.17 -7.95 -46.78
CA ILE A 382 -2.33 -6.72 -46.72
C ILE A 382 -1.08 -6.91 -47.63
N ILE A 383 -1.29 -7.49 -48.81
CA ILE A 383 -0.42 -7.37 -49.98
C ILE A 383 -1.46 -7.24 -51.10
N ASP A 384 -1.56 -6.04 -51.67
CA ASP A 384 -2.52 -5.56 -52.69
C ASP A 384 -3.22 -4.27 -52.20
N ASN A 385 -2.40 -3.23 -51.98
CA ASN A 385 -2.75 -1.82 -52.12
C ASN A 385 -1.48 -0.97 -51.93
N ASN A 386 -0.46 -1.27 -52.75
CA ASN A 386 0.58 -0.36 -53.19
C ASN A 386 0.95 -0.72 -54.62
#